data_AF-A0A535M406-F1
#
_entry.id   AF-A0A535M406-F1
#
_cell.length_a   1.000
_cell.length_b   1.000
_cell.length_c   1.000
_cell.angle_alpha   90.00
_cell.angle_beta   90.00
_cell.angle_gamma   90.00
#
_symmetry.space_group_name_H-M   'P 1'
#
loop_
_entity.id
_entity.type
_entity.pdbx_description
1 polymer ?
#
loop_
_entity_poly.entity_id
_entity_poly.type
_entity_poly.pdbx_seq_one_letter_code
_entity_poly.pdbx_strand_id
1 'polypeptide(L)'
;MKLRLCKWAVIAMLMLSLGSPSRAWVSLVDNDKGKLELETRLMFWGVSAGRDDVPSGPVQSENINDFFVRRARFLVRAKASPKLDIYLQLGQDNAGSKVLKPDAGFRIKDFYLNYKRAEGLQLLVGQFKVPFLRQNLESGFNQLLVDRATLPSLRPALEGQRDEGGMIWGNRKGFQYRVAVFDGSDQDATNNRSSFRAATRLSYNWFTPEPGVGYAGTTIGEKRILQVGLQGDTQNHRMDSKDDAGFTTLSRDYRAWA
;
A
#
# COMPACT_ATOMS: atom_id res chain seq x y z
N MET A 1 -46.72 -29.03 -15.33
CA MET A 1 -45.30 -29.11 -14.95
C MET A 1 -44.97 -27.90 -14.07
N LYS A 2 -44.88 -28.07 -12.74
CA LYS A 2 -44.66 -26.96 -11.79
C LYS A 2 -43.16 -26.67 -11.70
N LEU A 3 -42.71 -25.50 -12.17
CA LEU A 3 -41.33 -25.05 -11.96
C LEU A 3 -41.11 -24.75 -10.48
N ARG A 4 -40.26 -25.56 -9.84
CA ARG A 4 -39.68 -25.25 -8.53
C ARG A 4 -38.51 -24.29 -8.76
N LEU A 5 -38.73 -22.99 -8.58
CA LEU A 5 -37.62 -22.03 -8.49
C LEU A 5 -36.79 -22.36 -7.24
N CYS A 6 -35.54 -22.73 -7.49
CA CYS A 6 -34.59 -23.20 -6.51
C CYS A 6 -34.15 -22.02 -5.62
N LYS A 7 -34.21 -22.21 -4.29
CA LYS A 7 -33.83 -21.25 -3.23
C LYS A 7 -32.38 -20.74 -3.30
N TRP A 8 -31.58 -21.23 -4.24
CA TRP A 8 -30.19 -20.83 -4.47
C TRP A 8 -30.05 -19.54 -5.31
N ALA A 9 -31.08 -19.15 -6.07
CA ALA A 9 -31.02 -17.94 -6.91
C ALA A 9 -31.03 -16.63 -6.08
N VAL A 10 -31.53 -16.67 -4.84
CA VAL A 10 -31.62 -15.48 -3.97
C VAL A 10 -30.28 -15.15 -3.30
N ILE A 11 -29.38 -16.13 -3.13
CA ILE A 11 -28.07 -15.88 -2.48
C ILE A 11 -27.06 -15.27 -3.48
N ALA A 12 -27.17 -15.58 -4.77
CA ALA A 12 -26.29 -14.98 -5.79
C ALA A 12 -26.61 -13.50 -6.08
N MET A 13 -27.87 -13.06 -5.84
CA MET A 13 -28.30 -11.71 -6.18
C MET A 13 -27.91 -10.65 -5.14
N LEU A 14 -27.55 -11.04 -3.91
CA LEU A 14 -27.06 -10.11 -2.88
C LEU A 14 -25.58 -9.74 -3.01
N MET A 15 -24.81 -10.47 -3.83
CA MET A 15 -23.38 -10.21 -4.07
C MET A 15 -23.14 -9.26 -5.25
N LEU A 16 -24.19 -8.93 -6.02
CA LEU A 16 -24.11 -8.12 -7.25
C LEU A 16 -24.54 -6.66 -7.06
N SER A 17 -24.88 -6.22 -5.85
CA SER A 17 -25.26 -4.82 -5.54
C SER A 17 -24.16 -3.98 -4.88
N LEU A 18 -22.92 -4.47 -4.76
CA LEU A 18 -21.80 -3.75 -4.14
C LEU A 18 -21.01 -2.88 -5.14
N GLY A 19 -21.69 -2.31 -6.13
CA GLY A 19 -21.09 -1.54 -7.25
C GLY A 19 -20.66 -0.12 -6.93
N SER A 20 -20.69 0.30 -5.65
CA SER A 20 -20.13 1.58 -5.23
C SER A 20 -19.04 1.33 -4.20
N PRO A 21 -17.79 1.78 -4.41
CA PRO A 21 -16.82 1.83 -3.32
C PRO A 21 -17.33 2.85 -2.30
N SER A 22 -18.13 2.41 -1.32
CA SER A 22 -18.54 3.22 -0.18
C SER A 22 -17.33 3.42 0.71
N ARG A 23 -16.51 4.41 0.37
CA ARG A 23 -15.44 4.91 1.22
C ARG A 23 -16.07 5.84 2.25
N ALA A 24 -16.60 5.27 3.32
CA ALA A 24 -17.19 6.06 4.39
C ALA A 24 -16.12 6.29 5.47
N TRP A 25 -15.44 7.43 5.39
CA TRP A 25 -14.77 7.96 6.57
C TRP A 25 -15.86 8.36 7.58
N VAL A 26 -15.67 7.95 8.83
CA VAL A 26 -16.48 8.42 9.95
C VAL A 26 -15.77 9.64 10.53
N SER A 27 -16.36 10.82 10.34
CA SER A 27 -15.89 12.04 10.99
C SER A 27 -16.22 11.98 12.48
N LEU A 28 -15.21 11.96 13.34
CA LEU A 28 -15.36 12.07 14.79
C LEU A 28 -15.38 13.53 15.25
N VAL A 29 -14.59 14.36 14.58
CA VAL A 29 -14.52 15.81 14.80
C VAL A 29 -14.50 16.48 13.44
N ASP A 30 -15.34 17.49 13.27
CA ASP A 30 -15.35 18.34 12.08
C ASP A 30 -15.77 19.74 12.52
N ASN A 31 -14.78 20.62 12.75
CA ASN A 31 -15.01 22.00 13.15
C ASN A 31 -13.91 22.92 12.60
N ASP A 32 -14.04 24.22 12.85
CA ASP A 32 -13.11 25.24 12.35
C ASP A 32 -11.66 25.05 12.86
N LYS A 33 -11.46 24.31 13.95
CA LYS A 33 -10.16 24.06 14.56
C LYS A 33 -9.47 22.81 14.00
N GLY A 34 -10.19 21.94 13.31
CA GLY A 34 -9.63 20.73 12.73
C GLY A 34 -10.65 19.65 12.40
N LYS A 35 -10.15 18.59 11.76
CA LYS A 35 -10.96 17.44 11.36
C LYS A 35 -10.30 16.15 11.81
N LEU A 36 -11.04 15.22 12.41
CA LEU A 36 -10.59 13.87 12.76
C LEU A 36 -11.52 12.86 12.11
N GLU A 37 -10.95 11.96 11.31
CA GLU A 37 -11.68 10.94 10.56
C GLU A 37 -11.11 9.55 10.85
N LEU A 38 -11.99 8.56 10.93
CA LEU A 38 -11.66 7.15 11.04
C LEU A 38 -12.20 6.36 9.85
N GLU A 39 -11.47 5.35 9.40
CA GLU A 39 -11.96 4.40 8.40
C GLU A 39 -11.46 2.99 8.73
N THR A 40 -12.37 2.01 8.65
CA THR A 40 -12.02 0.59 8.77
C THR A 40 -12.18 -0.06 7.41
N ARG A 41 -11.23 -0.88 7.00
CA ARG A 41 -11.32 -1.66 5.76
C ARG A 41 -11.04 -3.13 6.02
N LEU A 42 -11.94 -3.99 5.55
CA LEU A 42 -11.84 -5.44 5.66
C LEU A 42 -11.91 -6.07 4.27
N MET A 43 -11.07 -7.07 4.04
CA MET A 43 -11.02 -7.85 2.81
C MET A 43 -10.86 -9.33 3.19
N PHE A 44 -11.77 -10.16 2.70
CA PHE A 44 -11.79 -11.61 2.91
C PHE A 44 -11.58 -12.30 1.58
N TRP A 45 -10.77 -13.36 1.57
CA TRP A 45 -10.51 -14.15 0.38
C TRP A 45 -10.87 -15.62 0.61
N GLY A 46 -11.36 -16.27 -0.45
CA GLY A 46 -11.36 -17.71 -0.60
C GLY A 46 -10.45 -18.09 -1.76
N VAL A 47 -9.49 -18.98 -1.53
CA VAL A 47 -8.48 -19.38 -2.52
C VAL A 47 -8.43 -20.90 -2.61
N SER A 48 -8.29 -21.42 -3.83
CA SER A 48 -7.84 -22.77 -4.11
C SER A 48 -6.46 -22.66 -4.74
N ALA A 49 -5.42 -23.04 -4.00
CA ALA A 49 -4.03 -22.95 -4.40
C ALA A 49 -3.49 -24.33 -4.76
N GLY A 50 -2.69 -24.42 -5.83
CA GLY A 50 -1.93 -25.62 -6.12
C GLY A 50 -0.96 -25.94 -5.00
N ARG A 51 -0.59 -27.21 -4.84
CA ARG A 51 0.41 -27.63 -3.85
C ARG A 51 1.75 -26.89 -3.95
N ASP A 52 2.11 -26.44 -5.15
CA ASP A 52 3.37 -25.75 -5.45
C ASP A 52 3.26 -24.21 -5.27
N ASP A 53 2.05 -23.68 -5.04
CA ASP A 53 1.77 -22.24 -4.92
C ASP A 53 1.89 -21.72 -3.48
N VAL A 54 2.33 -22.56 -2.54
CA VAL A 54 2.48 -22.22 -1.11
C VAL A 54 3.95 -21.89 -0.83
N PRO A 55 4.32 -20.60 -0.73
CA PRO A 55 5.73 -20.17 -0.73
C PRO A 55 6.44 -20.41 0.61
N SER A 56 5.69 -20.75 1.67
CA SER A 56 6.24 -20.97 3.01
C SER A 56 5.41 -21.98 3.79
N GLY A 57 6.07 -22.92 4.47
CA GLY A 57 5.41 -23.97 5.25
C GLY A 57 5.87 -25.37 4.83
N PRO A 58 5.26 -26.43 5.36
CA PRO A 58 5.56 -27.79 4.94
C PRO A 58 5.20 -27.98 3.46
N VAL A 59 5.93 -28.86 2.78
CA VAL A 59 5.61 -29.28 1.41
C VAL A 59 4.19 -29.86 1.40
N GLN A 60 3.37 -29.38 0.48
CA GLN A 60 1.98 -29.79 0.38
C GLN A 60 1.86 -31.01 -0.53
N SER A 61 1.13 -32.03 -0.10
CA SER A 61 0.83 -33.21 -0.92
C SER A 61 -0.35 -32.96 -1.87
N GLU A 62 -1.24 -32.04 -1.52
CA GLU A 62 -2.51 -31.76 -2.20
C GLU A 62 -2.76 -30.25 -2.33
N ASN A 63 -3.77 -29.89 -3.13
CA ASN A 63 -4.22 -28.51 -3.26
C ASN A 63 -4.80 -28.01 -1.94
N ILE A 64 -4.55 -26.73 -1.63
CA ILE A 64 -5.09 -26.10 -0.42
C ILE A 64 -6.30 -25.26 -0.79
N ASN A 65 -7.41 -25.52 -0.11
CA ASN A 65 -8.53 -24.59 -0.06
C ASN A 65 -8.47 -23.80 1.24
N ASP A 66 -8.49 -22.48 1.13
CA ASP A 66 -8.30 -21.58 2.26
C ASP A 66 -9.28 -20.41 2.24
N PHE A 67 -9.76 -20.01 3.42
CA PHE A 67 -10.58 -18.83 3.61
C PHE A 67 -10.02 -18.01 4.77
N PHE A 68 -9.66 -16.75 4.50
CA PHE A 68 -8.89 -15.97 5.45
C PHE A 68 -9.12 -14.46 5.28
N VAL A 69 -8.67 -13.70 6.28
CA VAL A 69 -8.70 -12.24 6.24
C VAL A 69 -7.47 -11.75 5.47
N ARG A 70 -7.65 -11.40 4.21
CA ARG A 70 -6.57 -10.91 3.34
C ARG A 70 -5.98 -9.60 3.85
N ARG A 71 -6.83 -8.64 4.24
CA ARG A 71 -6.43 -7.33 4.76
C ARG A 71 -7.45 -6.84 5.79
N ALA A 72 -6.97 -6.51 6.99
CA ALA A 72 -7.69 -5.67 7.92
C ALA A 72 -6.91 -4.36 8.10
N ARG A 73 -7.59 -3.21 8.03
CA ARG A 73 -6.99 -1.89 8.20
C ARG A 73 -7.85 -1.01 9.10
N PHE A 74 -7.17 -0.28 9.98
CA PHE A 74 -7.74 0.82 10.74
C PHE A 74 -6.96 2.08 10.41
N LEU A 75 -7.64 3.09 9.87
CA LEU A 75 -7.06 4.33 9.40
C LEU A 75 -7.58 5.47 10.26
N VAL A 76 -6.66 6.37 10.61
CA VAL A 76 -6.95 7.64 11.27
C VAL A 76 -6.35 8.74 10.42
N ARG A 77 -7.14 9.77 10.14
CA ARG A 77 -6.66 11.00 9.51
C ARG A 77 -7.06 12.17 10.39
N ALA A 78 -6.10 13.02 10.72
CA ALA A 78 -6.37 14.28 11.40
C ALA A 78 -5.85 15.46 10.58
N LYS A 79 -6.66 16.49 10.41
CA LYS A 79 -6.24 17.83 10.01
C LYS A 79 -6.07 18.65 11.28
N ALA A 80 -4.86 18.75 11.78
CA ALA A 80 -4.54 19.50 12.99
C ALA A 80 -4.52 21.02 12.76
N SER A 81 -4.28 21.45 11.52
CA SER A 81 -4.44 22.84 11.06
C SER A 81 -4.63 22.87 9.54
N PRO A 82 -4.91 24.02 8.90
CA PRO A 82 -4.94 24.12 7.43
C PRO A 82 -3.64 23.69 6.75
N LYS A 83 -2.52 23.67 7.48
CA LYS A 83 -1.19 23.33 6.96
C LYS A 83 -0.63 22.01 7.48
N LEU A 84 -1.30 21.31 8.39
CA LEU A 84 -0.75 20.11 9.01
C LEU A 84 -1.76 18.97 8.99
N ASP A 85 -1.44 17.93 8.21
CA ASP A 85 -2.15 16.66 8.23
C ASP A 85 -1.35 15.61 8.99
N ILE A 86 -2.06 14.74 9.69
CA ILE A 86 -1.55 13.56 10.40
C ILE A 86 -2.29 12.34 9.85
N TYR A 87 -1.57 11.27 9.60
CA TYR A 87 -2.14 10.01 9.13
C TYR A 87 -1.54 8.83 9.90
N LEU A 88 -2.41 7.93 10.36
CA LEU A 88 -2.05 6.65 10.94
C LEU A 88 -2.83 5.55 10.23
N GLN A 89 -2.17 4.45 9.92
CA GLN A 89 -2.79 3.24 9.41
C GLN A 89 -2.19 2.03 10.11
N LEU A 90 -3.01 1.37 10.92
CA LEU A 90 -2.73 0.05 11.45
C LEU A 90 -3.23 -1.00 10.46
N GLY A 91 -2.51 -2.11 10.33
CA GLY A 91 -2.94 -3.19 9.46
C GLY A 91 -2.44 -4.57 9.84
N GLN A 92 -3.26 -5.57 9.51
CA GLN A 92 -2.94 -6.99 9.53
C GLN A 92 -3.18 -7.55 8.12
N ASP A 93 -2.21 -8.30 7.60
CA ASP A 93 -2.32 -9.03 6.33
C ASP A 93 -2.36 -10.54 6.54
N ASN A 94 -3.15 -11.20 5.69
CA ASN A 94 -3.26 -12.66 5.56
C ASN A 94 -3.58 -13.39 6.88
N ALA A 95 -4.39 -12.77 7.75
CA ALA A 95 -4.73 -13.35 9.06
C ALA A 95 -5.51 -14.67 8.86
N GLY A 96 -4.94 -15.76 9.40
CA GLY A 96 -5.50 -17.11 9.27
C GLY A 96 -5.18 -17.81 7.95
N SER A 97 -4.33 -17.24 7.09
CA SER A 97 -4.00 -17.87 5.81
C SER A 97 -3.08 -19.08 5.98
N LYS A 98 -3.36 -20.12 5.19
CA LYS A 98 -2.53 -21.32 4.99
C LYS A 98 -1.63 -21.21 3.75
N VAL A 99 -1.95 -20.30 2.84
CA VAL A 99 -1.31 -20.17 1.52
C VAL A 99 -0.41 -18.93 1.39
N LEU A 100 -0.57 -17.93 2.26
CA LEU A 100 0.25 -16.72 2.31
C LEU A 100 0.84 -16.53 3.71
N LYS A 101 2.07 -16.01 3.82
CA LYS A 101 2.69 -15.67 5.10
C LYS A 101 1.79 -14.64 5.84
N PRO A 102 1.26 -14.96 7.03
CA PRO A 102 0.53 -14.02 7.86
C PRO A 102 1.47 -13.00 8.49
N ASP A 103 0.98 -11.77 8.66
CA ASP A 103 1.64 -10.81 9.55
C ASP A 103 1.60 -11.34 10.99
N ALA A 104 2.65 -11.05 11.77
CA ALA A 104 2.73 -11.44 13.18
C ALA A 104 1.70 -10.73 14.10
N GLY A 105 0.85 -9.87 13.54
CA GLY A 105 -0.14 -9.08 14.26
C GLY A 105 -0.32 -7.70 13.63
N PHE A 106 -1.23 -6.91 14.20
CA PHE A 106 -1.43 -5.53 13.76
C PHE A 106 -0.13 -4.74 13.89
N ARG A 107 0.28 -4.15 12.77
CA ARG A 107 1.47 -3.30 12.67
C ARG A 107 1.12 -1.92 12.15
N ILE A 108 1.96 -0.96 12.49
CA ILE A 108 1.92 0.37 11.90
C ILE A 108 2.37 0.22 10.45
N LYS A 109 1.43 0.39 9.52
CA LYS A 109 1.72 0.39 8.08
C LYS A 109 2.19 1.78 7.67
N ASP A 110 1.42 2.81 7.98
CA ASP A 110 1.77 4.19 7.63
C ASP A 110 1.56 5.05 8.88
N PHE A 111 2.55 5.87 9.24
CA PHE A 111 2.41 6.91 10.24
C PHE A 111 3.25 8.12 9.82
N TYR A 112 2.60 9.21 9.46
CA TYR A 112 3.32 10.40 8.98
C TYR A 112 2.60 11.70 9.30
N LEU A 113 3.41 12.75 9.33
CA LEU A 113 3.00 14.14 9.36
C LEU A 113 3.25 14.75 7.98
N ASN A 114 2.31 15.52 7.44
CA ASN A 114 2.47 16.24 6.19
C ASN A 114 2.20 17.73 6.39
N TYR A 115 3.26 18.53 6.32
CA TYR A 115 3.22 19.98 6.38
C TYR A 115 3.05 20.58 4.98
N LYS A 116 1.98 21.36 4.79
CA LYS A 116 1.59 22.00 3.53
C LYS A 116 1.95 23.48 3.54
N ARG A 117 3.11 23.83 2.99
CA ARG A 117 3.46 25.24 2.77
C ARG A 117 2.65 25.83 1.62
N ALA A 118 2.55 25.08 0.53
CA ALA A 118 1.72 25.36 -0.65
C ALA A 118 1.36 24.03 -1.34
N GLU A 119 0.41 24.03 -2.28
CA GLU A 119 0.10 22.81 -3.05
C GLU A 119 1.31 22.24 -3.78
N GLY A 120 2.16 23.14 -4.29
CA GLY A 120 3.41 22.82 -4.98
C GLY A 120 4.60 22.57 -4.06
N LEU A 121 4.47 22.69 -2.74
CA LEU A 121 5.56 22.45 -1.79
C LEU A 121 5.03 21.95 -0.44
N GLN A 122 5.21 20.67 -0.20
CA GLN A 122 4.80 19.95 0.99
C GLN A 122 5.98 19.13 1.52
N LEU A 123 6.07 19.02 2.84
CA LEU A 123 7.06 18.22 3.56
C LEU A 123 6.34 17.12 4.32
N LEU A 124 6.70 15.87 4.05
CA LEU A 124 6.15 14.70 4.69
C LEU A 124 7.25 13.97 5.46
N VAL A 125 7.01 13.61 6.72
CA VAL A 125 7.99 12.90 7.58
C VAL A 125 7.29 11.78 8.34
N GLY A 126 7.94 10.62 8.43
CA GLY A 126 7.47 9.44 9.17
C GLY A 126 7.69 8.13 8.41
N GLN A 127 6.87 7.13 8.67
CA GLN A 127 6.82 5.87 7.93
C GLN A 127 5.73 5.91 6.87
N PHE A 128 6.10 5.75 5.60
CA PHE A 128 5.15 5.80 4.49
C PHE A 128 5.69 5.04 3.27
N LYS A 129 4.84 4.91 2.25
CA LYS A 129 5.20 4.24 1.00
C LYS A 129 6.28 4.97 0.24
N VAL A 130 7.27 4.21 -0.24
CA VAL A 130 8.34 4.72 -1.11
C VAL A 130 7.71 5.17 -2.45
N PRO A 131 7.99 6.42 -2.91
CA PRO A 131 7.37 7.00 -4.09
C PRO A 131 8.01 6.50 -5.38
N PHE A 132 8.05 5.19 -5.61
CA PHE A 132 8.61 4.61 -6.82
C PHE A 132 7.49 4.29 -7.83
N LEU A 133 6.78 3.17 -7.68
CA LEU A 133 5.73 2.74 -8.62
C LEU A 133 4.34 3.33 -8.33
N ARG A 134 3.57 3.60 -9.39
CA ARG A 134 2.16 3.98 -9.28
C ARG A 134 1.36 2.99 -8.45
N GLN A 135 1.42 1.70 -8.82
CA GLN A 135 0.68 0.64 -8.13
C GLN A 135 1.08 0.52 -6.65
N ASN A 136 2.33 0.84 -6.29
CA ASN A 136 2.74 0.87 -4.89
C ASN A 136 1.97 1.94 -4.11
N LEU A 137 1.86 3.13 -4.68
CA LEU A 137 1.23 4.30 -4.08
C LEU A 137 -0.31 4.22 -4.02
N GLU A 138 -0.92 3.31 -4.76
CA GLU A 138 -2.37 3.02 -4.67
C GLU A 138 -2.71 2.23 -3.42
N SER A 139 -3.92 2.36 -2.88
CA SER A 139 -4.36 1.48 -1.77
C SER A 139 -4.42 0.01 -2.23
N GLY A 140 -4.11 -0.92 -1.32
CA GLY A 140 -4.34 -2.36 -1.58
C GLY A 140 -5.83 -2.71 -1.76
N PHE A 141 -6.73 -1.82 -1.33
CA PHE A 141 -8.18 -1.95 -1.53
C PHE A 141 -8.67 -1.31 -2.84
N ASN A 142 -7.79 -0.62 -3.56
CA ASN A 142 -8.16 0.13 -4.77
C ASN A 142 -7.45 -0.43 -6.01
N GLN A 143 -7.03 -1.69 -5.95
CA GLN A 143 -6.45 -2.38 -7.09
C GLN A 143 -7.54 -2.76 -8.09
N LEU A 144 -7.22 -2.77 -9.38
CA LEU A 144 -8.13 -3.27 -10.40
C LEU A 144 -8.23 -4.80 -10.37
N LEU A 145 -7.09 -5.46 -10.14
CA LEU A 145 -6.99 -6.92 -10.02
C LEU A 145 -7.09 -7.34 -8.55
N VAL A 146 -7.29 -8.64 -8.33
CA VAL A 146 -7.44 -9.25 -7.00
C VAL A 146 -6.26 -8.89 -6.10
N ASP A 147 -5.03 -8.90 -6.63
CA ASP A 147 -3.86 -8.39 -5.92
C ASP A 147 -2.99 -7.49 -6.80
N ARG A 148 -1.97 -6.90 -6.18
CA ARG A 148 -0.92 -6.17 -6.89
C ARG A 148 -0.11 -7.12 -7.78
N ALA A 149 0.57 -6.53 -8.76
CA ALA A 149 1.60 -7.26 -9.49
C ALA A 149 2.72 -7.67 -8.52
N THR A 150 3.57 -8.61 -8.96
CA THR A 150 4.75 -9.04 -8.19
C THR A 150 5.81 -7.94 -8.11
N LEU A 151 5.91 -7.08 -9.13
CA LEU A 151 6.98 -6.08 -9.26
C LEU A 151 7.10 -5.09 -8.07
N PRO A 152 6.03 -4.56 -7.46
CA PRO A 152 6.12 -3.78 -6.22
C PRO A 152 6.68 -4.55 -5.03
N SER A 153 6.53 -5.88 -4.98
CA SER A 153 6.98 -6.72 -3.86
C SER A 153 8.44 -7.16 -4.00
N LEU A 154 9.00 -7.11 -5.20
CA LEU A 154 10.41 -7.45 -5.49
C LEU A 154 11.41 -6.34 -5.11
N ARG A 155 10.98 -5.36 -4.30
CA ARG A 155 11.76 -4.15 -4.04
C ARG A 155 12.23 -4.10 -2.59
N PRO A 156 13.41 -3.52 -2.35
CA PRO A 156 13.88 -3.25 -1.00
C PRO A 156 12.94 -2.25 -0.34
N ALA A 157 12.31 -2.57 0.78
CA ALA A 157 11.60 -1.63 1.65
C ALA A 157 11.02 -2.41 2.86
N LEU A 158 10.59 -1.72 3.91
CA LEU A 158 9.64 -2.26 4.88
C LEU A 158 8.44 -2.83 4.14
N GLU A 159 8.21 -4.14 4.29
CA GLU A 159 7.18 -4.88 3.55
C GLU A 159 7.31 -4.77 2.01
N GLY A 160 8.51 -4.49 1.53
CA GLY A 160 8.82 -4.24 0.11
C GLY A 160 8.24 -2.94 -0.46
N GLN A 161 7.59 -2.10 0.36
CA GLN A 161 6.78 -0.97 -0.15
C GLN A 161 6.91 0.35 0.60
N ARG A 162 7.38 0.32 1.85
CA ARG A 162 7.43 1.45 2.78
C ARG A 162 8.81 1.63 3.39
N ASP A 163 9.05 2.78 3.98
CA ASP A 163 10.31 3.08 4.66
C ASP A 163 10.11 4.26 5.61
N GLU A 164 11.04 4.47 6.52
CA GLU A 164 11.02 5.58 7.48
C GLU A 164 11.91 6.71 6.96
N GLY A 165 11.39 7.95 6.94
CA GLY A 165 12.16 9.06 6.41
C GLY A 165 11.37 10.33 6.15
N GLY A 166 11.82 11.08 5.17
CA GLY A 166 11.26 12.37 4.78
C GLY A 166 11.12 12.54 3.27
N MET A 167 10.10 13.26 2.84
CA MET A 167 9.81 13.53 1.44
C MET A 167 9.39 14.98 1.24
N ILE A 168 10.00 15.63 0.25
CA ILE A 168 9.50 16.88 -0.32
C ILE A 168 8.71 16.54 -1.58
N TRP A 169 7.50 17.07 -1.68
CA TRP A 169 6.63 16.79 -2.81
C TRP A 169 5.69 17.94 -3.10
N GLY A 170 5.10 17.93 -4.29
CA GLY A 170 4.20 18.99 -4.70
C GLY A 170 3.47 18.69 -5.99
N ASN A 171 2.41 19.44 -6.22
CA ASN A 171 1.58 19.34 -7.41
C ASN A 171 1.35 20.74 -8.00
N ARG A 172 1.37 20.85 -9.32
CA ARG A 172 0.95 22.05 -10.03
C ARG A 172 0.49 21.71 -11.44
N LYS A 173 -0.78 22.01 -11.75
CA LYS A 173 -1.36 21.86 -13.11
C LYS A 173 -1.05 20.51 -13.77
N GLY A 174 -1.29 19.40 -13.05
CA GLY A 174 -1.05 18.04 -13.56
C GLY A 174 0.37 17.51 -13.35
N PHE A 175 1.38 18.38 -13.22
CA PHE A 175 2.73 17.97 -12.83
C PHE A 175 2.80 17.66 -11.33
N GLN A 176 3.47 16.56 -10.99
CA GLN A 176 3.73 16.12 -9.63
C GLN A 176 5.18 15.65 -9.51
N TYR A 177 5.85 16.08 -8.45
CA TYR A 177 7.17 15.59 -8.10
C TYR A 177 7.18 15.08 -6.65
N ARG A 178 8.01 14.08 -6.40
CA ARG A 178 8.28 13.50 -5.08
C ARG A 178 9.76 13.20 -5.00
N VAL A 179 10.45 13.71 -3.99
CA VAL A 179 11.86 13.42 -3.70
C VAL A 179 11.96 13.07 -2.23
N ALA A 180 12.45 11.87 -1.93
CA ALA A 180 12.46 11.31 -0.60
C ALA A 180 13.82 10.73 -0.23
N VAL A 181 14.15 10.83 1.05
CA VAL A 181 15.28 10.16 1.69
C VAL A 181 14.74 9.32 2.84
N PHE A 182 15.20 8.09 2.91
CA PHE A 182 14.77 7.10 3.90
C PHE A 182 15.95 6.45 4.60
N ASP A 183 15.69 5.87 5.76
CA ASP A 183 16.64 5.09 6.54
C ASP A 183 17.20 3.92 5.72
N GLY A 184 16.33 3.21 4.97
CA GLY A 184 16.74 2.14 4.10
C GLY A 184 16.68 0.76 4.76
N SER A 185 17.02 -0.28 4.01
CA SER A 185 16.86 -1.67 4.45
C SER A 185 18.06 -2.18 5.25
N ASP A 186 18.24 -1.64 6.45
CA ASP A 186 19.40 -1.92 7.30
C ASP A 186 19.00 -2.56 8.65
N GLN A 187 17.75 -3.04 8.76
CA GLN A 187 16.98 -3.30 9.99
C GLN A 187 17.37 -4.52 10.84
N ASP A 188 18.60 -5.02 10.75
CA ASP A 188 19.07 -6.09 11.63
C ASP A 188 19.79 -5.47 12.85
N ALA A 189 19.44 -5.90 14.07
CA ALA A 189 20.07 -5.44 15.31
C ALA A 189 21.58 -5.73 15.38
N THR A 190 22.08 -6.57 14.46
CA THR A 190 23.49 -6.91 14.30
C THR A 190 24.22 -6.10 13.23
N ASN A 191 23.53 -5.19 12.54
CA ASN A 191 24.11 -4.43 11.44
C ASN A 191 24.96 -3.25 11.97
N ASN A 192 26.22 -3.18 11.53
CA ASN A 192 27.15 -2.10 11.86
C ASN A 192 27.38 -1.12 10.69
N ARG A 193 26.59 -1.24 9.61
CA ARG A 193 26.65 -0.35 8.44
C ARG A 193 25.24 0.16 8.12
N SER A 194 25.07 1.47 8.13
CA SER A 194 23.83 2.12 7.69
C SER A 194 24.06 2.96 6.43
N SER A 195 23.01 3.10 5.62
CA SER A 195 23.05 3.75 4.33
C SER A 195 21.69 4.32 3.94
N PHE A 196 21.62 5.63 3.80
CA PHE A 196 20.38 6.26 3.35
C PHE A 196 19.97 5.78 1.96
N ARG A 197 18.66 5.62 1.80
CA ARG A 197 18.01 5.36 0.53
C ARG A 197 17.42 6.64 -0.03
N ALA A 198 17.57 6.86 -1.33
CA ALA A 198 16.91 7.97 -2.03
C ALA A 198 15.90 7.44 -3.05
N ALA A 199 14.71 8.05 -3.10
CA ALA A 199 13.69 7.75 -4.09
C ALA A 199 13.11 9.03 -4.69
N THR A 200 12.88 9.00 -6.00
CA THR A 200 12.29 10.11 -6.74
C THR A 200 11.20 9.61 -7.69
N ARG A 201 10.17 10.43 -7.88
CA ARG A 201 9.16 10.24 -8.91
C ARG A 201 8.68 11.57 -9.43
N LEU A 202 8.72 11.69 -10.75
CA LEU A 202 8.12 12.75 -11.53
C LEU A 202 6.94 12.16 -12.28
N SER A 203 5.84 12.90 -12.38
CA SER A 203 4.71 12.47 -13.20
C SER A 203 3.92 13.66 -13.72
N TYR A 204 3.30 13.48 -14.87
CA TYR A 204 2.41 14.45 -15.46
C TYR A 204 1.07 13.79 -15.80
N ASN A 205 -0.01 14.44 -15.39
CA ASN A 205 -1.39 14.04 -15.67
C ASN A 205 -2.03 15.05 -16.63
N TRP A 206 -2.49 14.61 -17.80
CA TRP A 206 -3.09 15.50 -18.80
C TRP A 206 -4.54 15.90 -18.49
N PHE A 207 -5.30 14.99 -17.86
CA PHE A 207 -6.74 15.15 -17.70
C PHE A 207 -7.11 15.45 -16.25
N THR A 208 -7.11 14.43 -15.39
CA THR A 208 -7.46 14.58 -13.97
C THR A 208 -6.20 14.53 -13.11
N PRO A 209 -5.85 15.62 -12.39
CA PRO A 209 -4.75 15.61 -11.45
C PRO A 209 -5.01 14.68 -10.26
N GLU A 210 -3.95 14.11 -9.70
CA GLU A 210 -4.00 13.27 -8.50
C GLU A 210 -3.13 13.86 -7.37
N PRO A 211 -3.58 14.92 -6.68
CA PRO A 211 -2.74 15.72 -5.77
C PRO A 211 -2.50 15.08 -4.40
N GLY A 212 -2.85 13.81 -4.22
CA GLY A 212 -2.68 13.08 -2.96
C GLY A 212 -1.28 12.48 -2.77
N VAL A 213 -0.93 12.20 -1.51
CA VAL A 213 0.27 11.41 -1.16
C VAL A 213 0.19 10.03 -1.81
N GLY A 214 -0.97 9.37 -1.71
CA GLY A 214 -1.29 8.15 -2.43
C GLY A 214 -2.18 8.40 -3.66
N TYR A 215 -2.21 7.45 -4.58
CA TYR A 215 -3.08 7.50 -5.76
C TYR A 215 -4.45 6.88 -5.50
N ALA A 216 -5.43 7.30 -6.29
CA ALA A 216 -6.81 6.82 -6.16
C ALA A 216 -6.94 5.32 -6.47
N GLY A 217 -6.09 4.79 -7.37
CA GLY A 217 -6.22 3.42 -7.87
C GLY A 217 -7.21 3.33 -9.01
N THR A 218 -7.92 2.19 -9.10
CA THR A 218 -9.03 2.06 -10.05
C THR A 218 -10.15 3.02 -9.71
N THR A 219 -10.69 3.69 -10.73
CA THR A 219 -11.85 4.59 -10.61
C THR A 219 -13.08 4.01 -11.30
N ILE A 220 -12.99 2.78 -11.84
CA ILE A 220 -14.09 2.11 -12.56
C ILE A 220 -14.75 3.03 -13.62
N GLY A 221 -13.92 3.83 -14.31
CA GLY A 221 -14.38 4.76 -15.35
C GLY A 221 -14.87 6.15 -14.89
N GLU A 222 -14.97 6.42 -13.58
CA GLU A 222 -15.44 7.73 -13.07
C GLU A 222 -14.51 8.91 -13.39
N LYS A 223 -13.22 8.64 -13.58
CA LYS A 223 -12.20 9.65 -13.87
C LYS A 223 -11.45 9.32 -15.15
N ARG A 224 -11.15 10.35 -15.92
CA ARG A 224 -10.24 10.27 -17.08
C ARG A 224 -8.84 10.60 -16.60
N ILE A 225 -7.94 9.62 -16.58
CA ILE A 225 -6.56 9.78 -16.14
C ILE A 225 -5.65 9.26 -17.26
N LEU A 226 -4.78 10.14 -17.76
CA LEU A 226 -3.61 9.78 -18.56
C LEU A 226 -2.40 10.32 -17.81
N GLN A 227 -1.58 9.40 -17.28
CA GLN A 227 -0.39 9.74 -16.51
C GLN A 227 0.84 9.11 -17.16
N VAL A 228 1.88 9.91 -17.34
CA VAL A 228 3.23 9.43 -17.64
C VAL A 228 4.11 9.80 -16.45
N GLY A 229 5.02 8.90 -16.06
CA GLY A 229 5.94 9.16 -14.96
C GLY A 229 7.31 8.56 -15.20
N LEU A 230 8.28 9.13 -14.51
CA LEU A 230 9.67 8.69 -14.43
C LEU A 230 10.03 8.56 -12.95
N GLN A 231 10.72 7.50 -12.58
CA GLN A 231 10.97 7.16 -11.18
C GLN A 231 12.36 6.53 -11.01
N GLY A 232 13.01 6.86 -9.90
CA GLY A 232 14.35 6.38 -9.54
C GLY A 232 14.40 6.01 -8.05
N ASP A 233 15.13 4.96 -7.70
CA ASP A 233 15.26 4.46 -6.33
C ASP A 233 16.62 3.79 -6.13
N THR A 234 17.34 4.19 -5.09
CA THR A 234 18.75 3.86 -4.89
C THR A 234 19.10 3.74 -3.41
N GLN A 235 19.91 2.74 -3.09
CA GLN A 235 20.54 2.59 -1.77
C GLN A 235 21.93 1.96 -1.97
N ASN A 236 22.95 2.49 -1.30
CA ASN A 236 24.27 1.86 -1.28
C ASN A 236 24.31 0.80 -0.19
N HIS A 237 25.13 -0.24 -0.33
CA HIS A 237 25.37 -1.21 0.75
C HIS A 237 24.11 -1.83 1.39
N ARG A 238 23.00 -1.94 0.64
CA ARG A 238 21.74 -2.53 1.09
C ARG A 238 21.99 -3.91 1.70
N MET A 239 21.36 -4.17 2.83
CA MET A 239 21.30 -5.51 3.43
C MET A 239 19.97 -6.20 3.06
N ASP A 240 20.05 -7.40 2.52
CA ASP A 240 18.88 -8.27 2.31
C ASP A 240 18.43 -8.88 3.65
N SER A 241 17.12 -9.04 3.86
CA SER A 241 16.58 -9.65 5.07
C SER A 241 17.00 -11.11 5.16
N LYS A 242 17.43 -11.56 6.35
CA LYS A 242 17.81 -12.97 6.65
C LYS A 242 16.66 -13.96 6.47
N ASP A 243 15.42 -13.49 6.34
CA ASP A 243 14.22 -14.32 6.22
C ASP A 243 14.14 -15.15 4.92
N ASP A 244 14.99 -14.87 3.92
CA ASP A 244 15.11 -15.76 2.75
C ASP A 244 16.20 -16.82 2.99
N ALA A 245 15.74 -18.05 3.22
CA ALA A 245 16.58 -19.24 3.38
C ALA A 245 17.39 -19.51 2.10
N GLY A 246 18.58 -18.91 2.02
CA GLY A 246 19.47 -19.02 0.86
C GLY A 246 20.36 -17.80 0.64
N PHE A 247 20.03 -16.65 1.25
CA PHE A 247 20.86 -15.46 1.18
C PHE A 247 21.75 -15.38 2.42
N THR A 248 23.03 -15.74 2.28
CA THR A 248 24.07 -15.21 3.16
C THR A 248 23.97 -13.68 3.13
N THR A 249 24.09 -13.01 4.27
CA THR A 249 23.93 -11.55 4.39
C THR A 249 24.94 -10.84 3.47
N LEU A 250 24.52 -10.53 2.25
CA LEU A 250 25.33 -9.88 1.23
C LEU A 250 24.94 -8.42 1.19
N SER A 251 25.88 -7.54 1.50
CA SER A 251 25.73 -6.11 1.23
C SER A 251 25.82 -5.88 -0.28
N ARG A 252 24.84 -5.20 -0.86
CA ARG A 252 24.79 -4.92 -2.31
C ARG A 252 24.32 -3.49 -2.59
N ASP A 253 24.85 -2.88 -3.63
CA ASP A 253 24.27 -1.64 -4.12
C ASP A 253 22.96 -1.93 -4.86
N TYR A 254 21.91 -1.22 -4.48
CA TYR A 254 20.60 -1.31 -5.13
C TYR A 254 20.33 -0.05 -5.96
N ARG A 255 19.88 -0.27 -7.20
CA ARG A 255 19.46 0.76 -8.15
C ARG A 255 18.25 0.26 -8.93
N ALA A 256 17.20 1.07 -9.03
CA ALA A 256 16.07 0.82 -9.90
C ALA A 256 15.55 2.10 -10.53
N TRP A 257 15.03 1.99 -11.76
CA TRP A 257 14.37 3.07 -12.47
C TRP A 257 13.25 2.50 -13.36
N ALA A 258 12.24 3.31 -13.65
CA ALA A 258 11.12 2.98 -14.53
C ALA A 258 10.42 4.25 -15.03
#